data_AF-A0A942ANT5-F1
#
_entry.id   AF-A0A942ANT5-F1
#
_cell.length_a   1.000
_cell.length_b   1.000
_cell.length_c   1.000
_cell.angle_alpha   90.00
_cell.angle_beta   90.00
_cell.angle_gamma   90.00
#
_symmetry.space_group_name_H-M   'P 1'
#
loop_
_entity.id
_entity.type
_entity.pdbx_description
1 polymer ?
#
loop_
_entity_poly.entity_id
_entity_poly.type
_entity_poly.pdbx_seq_one_letter_code
_entity_poly.pdbx_strand_id
1 'polypeptide(L)'
;MKKWCALLMTLLLILMTAGAEEFSGGKDFWDDAYRCTVENGYLTFQSDDGTTYQPIAVKDGFVEAAKTLAAQGDAFAAAPMGLTQALLPYVADELTGGAELVEIYCTTALIGMHLRDAAKGDVLRVAWWTGDGYQMVDKVVGEDFSLDTVHVSAGEVSMEVEGQEYALKLRNGKLVLWYTAGRKIVYIQPHAIGNMEEVISMRNDSYVYGAHPFYNVEAVDFAAFPETYAEMLAQVDSTNWAVVNNPNPTDRLHLRTEPDRKSVSLGKFYNRTPVYVDEIRGEWAHVTIGRDLSGWMMTKYLAFGADMDKVECAFPQLSLIEKYQENVADELAYDYYVFDAPNMSATKTLWNWGEECYLIGVIDDFYMIMDTDENVRYIPQDWLWAGNG
;
A
#
# COMPACT_ATOMS: atom_id res chain seq x y z
N MET A 1 16.48 35.08 -28.45
CA MET A 1 16.00 34.89 -27.06
C MET A 1 15.95 33.40 -26.67
N LYS A 2 15.25 32.50 -27.38
CA LYS A 2 15.18 31.06 -27.03
C LYS A 2 16.53 30.32 -26.97
N LYS A 3 17.48 30.59 -27.88
CA LYS A 3 18.82 29.95 -27.85
C LYS A 3 19.71 30.41 -26.68
N TRP A 4 19.44 31.59 -26.13
CA TRP A 4 20.20 32.12 -24.98
C TRP A 4 19.63 31.58 -23.66
N CYS A 5 18.31 31.32 -23.58
CA CYS A 5 17.70 30.65 -22.42
C CYS A 5 18.16 29.20 -22.26
N ALA A 6 18.33 28.45 -23.37
CA ALA A 6 18.85 27.09 -23.31
C ALA A 6 20.29 27.06 -22.78
N LEU A 7 21.18 27.92 -23.32
CA LEU A 7 22.55 28.06 -22.82
C LEU A 7 22.62 28.57 -21.37
N LEU A 8 21.70 29.45 -20.94
CA LEU A 8 21.63 29.88 -19.54
C LEU A 8 21.16 28.76 -18.61
N MET A 9 20.22 27.90 -19.03
CA MET A 9 19.81 26.71 -18.26
C MET A 9 20.91 25.66 -18.21
N THR A 10 21.63 25.41 -19.31
CA THR A 10 22.77 24.50 -19.32
C THR A 10 23.90 25.04 -18.45
N LEU A 11 24.16 26.36 -18.47
CA LEU A 11 25.14 27.00 -17.61
C LEU A 11 24.70 27.05 -16.13
N LEU A 12 23.39 27.22 -15.84
CA LEU A 12 22.85 27.11 -14.48
C LEU A 12 22.93 25.66 -13.95
N LEU A 13 22.70 24.65 -14.80
CA LEU A 13 22.92 23.24 -14.44
C LEU A 13 24.40 22.99 -14.11
N ILE A 14 25.32 23.50 -14.94
CA ILE A 14 26.78 23.37 -14.74
C ILE A 14 27.27 24.15 -13.50
N LEU A 15 26.58 25.21 -13.10
CA LEU A 15 26.93 26.01 -11.90
C LEU A 15 26.33 25.45 -10.61
N MET A 16 25.28 24.63 -10.66
CA MET A 16 24.73 23.93 -9.50
C MET A 16 25.41 22.58 -9.23
N THR A 17 26.10 21.98 -10.21
CA THR A 17 26.78 20.68 -10.09
C THR A 17 28.25 20.75 -9.67
N ALA A 18 28.75 21.92 -9.23
CA ALA A 18 30.17 22.12 -8.94
C ALA A 18 30.74 21.33 -7.73
N GLY A 19 29.91 20.52 -7.05
CA GLY A 19 30.32 19.62 -5.96
C GLY A 19 29.65 18.24 -5.99
N ALA A 20 28.91 17.90 -7.05
CA ALA A 20 28.27 16.60 -7.20
C ALA A 20 29.23 15.63 -7.91
N GLU A 21 29.49 14.47 -7.31
CA GLU A 21 30.30 13.43 -7.93
C GLU A 21 29.40 12.36 -8.56
N GLU A 22 29.43 12.28 -9.89
CA GLU A 22 28.71 11.28 -10.69
C GLU A 22 29.60 10.06 -10.99
N PHE A 23 29.01 8.87 -10.94
CA PHE A 23 29.64 7.64 -11.42
C PHE A 23 28.56 6.62 -11.84
N SER A 24 28.89 5.76 -12.81
CA SER A 24 27.99 4.69 -13.25
C SER A 24 28.26 3.40 -12.46
N GLY A 25 27.20 2.62 -12.22
CA GLY A 25 27.24 1.38 -11.44
C GLY A 25 27.96 0.19 -12.09
N GLY A 26 28.68 0.40 -13.20
CA GLY A 26 29.28 -0.66 -13.99
C GLY A 26 28.35 -1.22 -15.07
N LYS A 27 28.93 -1.99 -16.00
CA LYS A 27 28.29 -2.44 -17.24
C LYS A 27 27.19 -3.49 -17.05
N ASP A 28 27.16 -4.13 -15.88
CA ASP A 28 26.19 -5.18 -15.51
C ASP A 28 25.06 -4.64 -14.60
N PHE A 29 25.08 -3.33 -14.30
CA PHE A 29 23.99 -2.66 -13.58
C PHE A 29 22.90 -2.30 -14.58
N TRP A 30 21.99 -3.25 -14.85
CA TRP A 30 20.78 -3.09 -15.67
C TRP A 30 20.93 -2.10 -16.84
N ASP A 31 21.80 -2.45 -17.80
CA ASP A 31 21.92 -1.83 -19.13
C ASP A 31 21.77 -0.28 -19.11
N ASP A 32 22.75 0.42 -18.51
CA ASP A 32 22.92 1.89 -18.55
C ASP A 32 21.75 2.77 -17.99
N ALA A 33 20.72 2.18 -17.36
CA ALA A 33 19.44 2.87 -17.10
C ALA A 33 19.40 3.84 -15.89
N TYR A 34 20.47 3.93 -15.09
CA TYR A 34 20.48 4.70 -13.83
C TYR A 34 21.78 5.48 -13.60
N ARG A 35 21.62 6.72 -13.10
CA ARG A 35 22.70 7.61 -12.68
C ARG A 35 22.79 7.63 -11.16
N CYS A 36 24.00 7.41 -10.64
CA CYS A 36 24.30 7.53 -9.22
C CYS A 36 25.09 8.81 -8.99
N THR A 37 24.61 9.64 -8.06
CA THR A 37 25.26 10.91 -7.72
C THR A 37 25.43 11.00 -6.22
N VAL A 38 26.62 11.39 -5.76
CA VAL A 38 26.82 11.79 -4.37
C VAL A 38 26.97 13.29 -4.30
N GLU A 39 26.05 13.94 -3.59
CA GLU A 39 26.06 15.39 -3.38
C GLU A 39 25.66 15.71 -1.94
N ASN A 40 26.41 16.59 -1.28
CA ASN A 40 26.14 17.03 0.10
C ASN A 40 25.99 15.88 1.12
N GLY A 41 26.70 14.77 0.92
CA GLY A 41 26.65 13.60 1.80
C GLY A 41 25.49 12.64 1.52
N TYR A 42 24.77 12.81 0.40
CA TYR A 42 23.67 11.95 0.01
C TYR A 42 23.95 11.28 -1.33
N LEU A 43 23.84 9.96 -1.36
CA LEU A 43 23.74 9.17 -2.58
C LEU A 43 22.31 9.25 -3.10
N THR A 44 22.15 9.69 -4.34
CA THR A 44 20.88 9.66 -5.06
C THR A 44 21.00 8.75 -6.26
N PHE A 45 19.88 8.16 -6.61
CA PHE A 45 19.73 7.39 -7.82
C PHE A 45 18.62 7.99 -8.67
N GLN A 46 18.89 8.10 -9.96
CA GLN A 46 17.94 8.62 -10.94
C GLN A 46 17.93 7.73 -12.17
N SER A 47 16.75 7.29 -12.61
CA SER A 47 16.58 6.60 -13.88
C SER A 47 16.69 7.55 -15.07
N ASP A 48 16.90 7.00 -16.27
CA ASP A 48 16.99 7.76 -17.51
C ASP A 48 15.74 8.60 -17.85
N ASP A 49 14.57 8.21 -17.35
CA ASP A 49 13.31 8.97 -17.50
C ASP A 49 13.19 10.15 -16.51
N GLY A 50 14.17 10.31 -15.61
CA GLY A 50 14.22 11.37 -14.59
C GLY A 50 13.58 11.00 -13.25
N THR A 51 13.05 9.78 -13.09
CA THR A 51 12.52 9.32 -11.80
C THR A 51 13.63 9.25 -10.76
N THR A 52 13.40 9.85 -9.60
CA THR A 52 14.40 9.98 -8.54
C THR A 52 14.00 9.15 -7.33
N TYR A 53 14.97 8.44 -6.76
CA TYR A 53 14.79 7.56 -5.62
C TYR A 53 15.09 8.27 -4.30
N GLN A 54 14.68 7.67 -3.19
CA GLN A 54 14.99 8.20 -1.86
C GLN A 54 16.52 8.36 -1.70
N PRO A 55 16.99 9.52 -1.19
CA PRO A 55 18.41 9.75 -0.98
C PRO A 55 18.91 8.84 0.15
N ILE A 56 20.12 8.29 0.03
CA ILE A 56 20.80 7.54 1.10
C ILE A 56 21.92 8.41 1.66
N ALA A 57 21.83 8.78 2.94
CA ALA A 57 22.90 9.49 3.63
C ALA A 57 24.14 8.58 3.75
N VAL A 58 25.31 9.09 3.33
CA VAL A 58 26.57 8.34 3.27
C VAL A 58 27.70 9.10 3.98
N LYS A 59 28.69 8.35 4.47
CA LYS A 59 29.89 8.82 5.17
C LYS A 59 30.99 9.19 4.16
N ASP A 60 31.97 9.97 4.63
CA ASP A 60 33.19 10.24 3.88
C ASP A 60 33.87 8.95 3.41
N GLY A 61 34.37 8.96 2.18
CA GLY A 61 35.03 7.79 1.56
C GLY A 61 34.08 6.85 0.79
N PHE A 62 32.76 7.04 0.87
CA PHE A 62 31.79 6.25 0.10
C PHE A 62 32.11 6.25 -1.40
N VAL A 63 32.34 7.43 -1.99
CA VAL A 63 32.55 7.57 -3.43
C VAL A 63 33.80 6.83 -3.90
N GLU A 64 34.89 6.92 -3.15
CA GLU A 64 36.14 6.22 -3.48
C GLU A 64 35.99 4.70 -3.40
N ALA A 65 35.27 4.22 -2.37
CA ALA A 65 34.94 2.79 -2.25
C ALA A 65 34.05 2.33 -3.40
N ALA A 66 32.99 3.07 -3.72
CA ALA A 66 32.05 2.75 -4.78
C ALA A 66 32.74 2.72 -6.16
N LYS A 67 33.57 3.71 -6.48
CA LYS A 67 34.37 3.72 -7.73
C LYS A 67 35.33 2.53 -7.82
N THR A 68 35.94 2.15 -6.70
CA THR A 68 36.85 0.99 -6.63
C THR A 68 36.13 -0.32 -6.91
N LEU A 69 34.92 -0.49 -6.37
CA LEU A 69 34.08 -1.67 -6.60
C LEU A 69 33.47 -1.66 -8.01
N ALA A 70 33.10 -0.49 -8.53
CA ALA A 70 32.52 -0.35 -9.87
C ALA A 70 33.52 -0.78 -10.95
N ALA A 71 34.81 -0.49 -10.76
CA ALA A 71 35.89 -0.98 -11.62
C ALA A 71 36.02 -2.52 -11.62
N GLN A 72 35.45 -3.20 -10.62
CA GLN A 72 35.43 -4.66 -10.46
C GLN A 72 34.08 -5.27 -10.85
N GLY A 73 33.07 -4.46 -11.16
CA GLY A 73 31.70 -4.89 -11.46
C GLY A 73 30.84 -5.21 -10.24
N ASP A 74 31.18 -4.70 -9.04
CA ASP A 74 30.60 -5.15 -7.76
C ASP A 74 30.16 -3.98 -6.84
N ALA A 75 29.91 -2.80 -7.42
CA ALA A 75 29.55 -1.63 -6.61
C ALA A 75 28.15 -1.70 -6.02
N PHE A 76 27.19 -2.25 -6.76
CA PHE A 76 25.78 -2.24 -6.38
C PHE A 76 25.17 -3.61 -6.57
N ALA A 77 24.17 -3.95 -5.76
CA ALA A 77 23.49 -5.23 -5.84
C ALA A 77 22.66 -5.31 -7.14
N ALA A 78 22.42 -6.53 -7.64
CA ALA A 78 21.51 -6.75 -8.77
C ALA A 78 20.04 -6.37 -8.45
N ALA A 79 19.75 -6.10 -7.18
CA ALA A 79 18.49 -5.62 -6.64
C ALA A 79 18.29 -4.10 -6.89
N PRO A 80 17.07 -3.61 -7.17
CA PRO A 80 16.77 -2.19 -7.33
C PRO A 80 17.34 -1.38 -6.15
N MET A 81 18.33 -0.55 -6.50
CA MET A 81 18.92 0.47 -5.64
C MET A 81 19.47 -0.02 -4.30
N GLY A 82 19.92 -1.28 -4.26
CA GLY A 82 20.62 -1.87 -3.13
C GLY A 82 22.12 -1.60 -3.15
N LEU A 83 22.74 -1.58 -1.97
CA LEU A 83 24.19 -1.48 -1.81
C LEU A 83 24.81 -2.85 -1.60
N THR A 84 26.00 -3.10 -2.17
CA THR A 84 26.75 -4.32 -1.83
C THR A 84 27.27 -4.26 -0.40
N GLN A 85 27.56 -5.44 0.17
CA GLN A 85 28.07 -5.59 1.54
C GLN A 85 29.28 -4.69 1.84
N ALA A 86 30.15 -4.44 0.86
CA ALA A 86 31.32 -3.60 1.01
C ALA A 86 30.99 -2.10 1.20
N LEU A 87 29.81 -1.64 0.78
CA LEU A 87 29.36 -0.25 0.91
C LEU A 87 28.50 0.02 2.15
N LEU A 88 27.91 -1.01 2.77
CA LEU A 88 27.06 -0.84 3.96
C LEU A 88 27.72 -0.06 5.11
N PRO A 89 29.02 -0.26 5.44
CA PRO A 89 29.67 0.50 6.52
C PRO A 89 29.75 2.02 6.26
N TYR A 90 29.60 2.44 5.00
CA TYR A 90 29.60 3.83 4.61
C TYR A 90 28.21 4.47 4.64
N VAL A 91 27.13 3.74 4.95
CA VAL A 91 25.83 4.36 5.22
C VAL A 91 25.92 5.16 6.53
N ALA A 92 25.39 6.37 6.51
CA ALA A 92 25.48 7.31 7.62
C ALA A 92 24.65 6.87 8.82
N ASP A 93 25.11 7.23 10.02
CA ASP A 93 24.42 6.92 11.27
C ASP A 93 23.09 7.67 11.41
N GLU A 94 22.87 8.69 10.56
CA GLU A 94 21.55 9.31 10.39
C GLU A 94 20.48 8.28 10.04
N LEU A 95 20.79 7.31 9.16
CA LEU A 95 19.87 6.23 8.77
C LEU A 95 19.93 5.02 9.71
N THR A 96 21.14 4.60 10.10
CA THR A 96 21.31 3.36 10.88
C THR A 96 21.06 3.57 12.38
N GLY A 97 21.14 4.81 12.87
CA GLY A 97 21.13 5.10 14.31
C GLY A 97 22.34 4.51 15.04
N GLY A 98 23.42 4.17 14.32
CA GLY A 98 24.61 3.50 14.86
C GLY A 98 24.50 1.98 14.98
N ALA A 99 23.39 1.38 14.55
CA ALA A 99 23.26 -0.09 14.46
C ALA A 99 24.08 -0.66 13.29
N GLU A 100 24.38 -1.96 13.33
CA GLU A 100 24.97 -2.67 12.18
C GLU A 100 23.91 -2.74 11.06
N LEU A 101 24.27 -2.27 9.86
CA LEU A 101 23.42 -2.40 8.67
C LEU A 101 23.76 -3.71 7.96
N VAL A 102 22.76 -4.60 7.82
CA VAL A 102 22.91 -5.92 7.21
C VAL A 102 22.49 -5.90 5.74
N GLU A 103 21.40 -5.20 5.44
CA GLU A 103 20.88 -5.04 4.08
C GLU A 103 20.13 -3.71 3.94
N ILE A 104 20.18 -3.11 2.75
CA ILE A 104 19.48 -1.89 2.41
C ILE A 104 19.05 -1.92 0.94
N TYR A 105 17.86 -1.40 0.68
CA TYR A 105 17.45 -0.98 -0.65
C TYR A 105 16.62 0.30 -0.54
N CYS A 106 16.47 1.01 -1.66
CA CYS A 106 15.57 2.15 -1.73
C CYS A 106 14.67 2.11 -2.96
N THR A 107 13.52 2.76 -2.81
CA THR A 107 12.51 2.95 -3.85
C THR A 107 12.32 4.44 -4.06
N THR A 108 11.34 4.82 -4.87
CA THR A 108 10.97 6.24 -5.03
C THR A 108 10.30 6.83 -3.80
N ALA A 109 9.69 6.03 -2.92
CA ALA A 109 9.00 6.55 -1.72
C ALA A 109 9.61 6.13 -0.38
N LEU A 110 10.40 5.05 -0.30
CA LEU A 110 10.96 4.57 0.96
C LEU A 110 12.37 3.96 0.83
N ILE A 111 13.00 3.76 1.99
CA ILE A 111 14.25 3.01 2.18
C ILE A 111 13.94 1.90 3.18
N GLY A 112 14.13 0.64 2.78
CA GLY A 112 14.03 -0.51 3.65
C GLY A 112 15.42 -0.91 4.17
N MET A 113 15.54 -1.16 5.47
CA MET A 113 16.80 -1.56 6.10
C MET A 113 16.60 -2.71 7.07
N HIS A 114 17.50 -3.69 6.97
CA HIS A 114 17.72 -4.68 8.02
C HIS A 114 18.88 -4.20 8.89
N LEU A 115 18.56 -3.88 10.14
CA LEU A 115 19.51 -3.45 11.14
C LEU A 115 19.68 -4.52 12.20
N ARG A 116 20.91 -4.74 12.67
CA ARG A 116 21.19 -5.48 13.89
C ARG A 116 21.55 -4.52 15.01
N ASP A 117 20.59 -4.29 15.89
CA ASP A 117 20.71 -3.45 17.07
C ASP A 117 21.20 -4.27 18.26
N ALA A 118 22.19 -3.77 18.99
CA ALA A 118 22.81 -4.50 20.10
C ALA A 118 21.86 -4.82 21.27
N ALA A 119 20.78 -4.05 21.43
CA ALA A 119 19.80 -4.24 22.50
C ALA A 119 18.52 -4.92 22.01
N LYS A 120 18.11 -4.69 20.76
CA LYS A 120 16.84 -5.18 20.20
C LYS A 120 16.98 -6.41 19.31
N GLY A 121 18.19 -6.77 18.89
CA GLY A 121 18.40 -7.79 17.87
C GLY A 121 18.09 -7.26 16.47
N ASP A 122 17.44 -8.08 15.65
CA ASP A 122 17.08 -7.74 14.27
C ASP A 122 15.87 -6.81 14.19
N VAL A 123 16.06 -5.69 13.51
CA VAL A 123 15.11 -4.58 13.38
C VAL A 123 14.93 -4.24 11.90
N LEU A 124 13.68 -4.26 11.45
CA LEU A 124 13.27 -3.62 10.21
C LEU A 124 13.14 -2.11 10.47
N ARG A 125 13.88 -1.31 9.72
CA ARG A 125 13.67 0.14 9.66
C ARG A 125 13.19 0.54 8.28
N VAL A 126 12.13 1.34 8.25
CA VAL A 126 11.62 1.97 7.04
C VAL A 126 11.76 3.48 7.17
N ALA A 127 12.52 4.09 6.27
CA ALA A 127 12.81 5.52 6.28
C ALA A 127 12.28 6.19 5.00
N TRP A 128 11.88 7.46 5.09
CA TRP A 128 11.51 8.28 3.94
C TRP A 128 11.91 9.74 4.17
N TRP A 129 12.42 10.37 3.13
CA TRP A 129 12.89 11.76 3.15
C TRP A 129 11.72 12.72 2.91
N THR A 130 11.60 13.76 3.74
CA THR A 130 10.53 14.76 3.64
C THR A 130 10.96 16.08 3.01
N GLY A 131 12.23 16.21 2.62
CA GLY A 131 12.85 17.47 2.17
C GLY A 131 13.77 18.09 3.21
N ASP A 132 13.40 17.98 4.50
CA ASP A 132 14.12 18.59 5.63
C ASP A 132 14.79 17.56 6.56
N GLY A 133 14.69 16.27 6.23
CA GLY A 133 15.21 15.16 7.02
C GLY A 133 14.47 13.86 6.74
N TYR A 134 14.95 12.77 7.33
CA TYR A 134 14.23 11.50 7.31
C TYR A 134 13.16 11.43 8.41
N GLN A 135 12.03 10.84 8.05
CA GLN A 135 11.11 10.21 8.97
C GLN A 135 11.36 8.70 8.95
N MET A 136 11.13 8.02 10.06
CA MET A 136 11.45 6.59 10.19
C MET A 136 10.45 5.87 11.09
N VAL A 137 10.26 4.59 10.82
CA VAL A 137 9.53 3.66 11.67
C VAL A 137 10.36 2.38 11.84
N ASP A 138 10.46 1.91 13.08
CA ASP A 138 11.18 0.71 13.45
C ASP A 138 10.19 -0.39 13.82
N LYS A 139 10.47 -1.62 13.37
CA LYS A 139 9.84 -2.84 13.84
C LYS A 139 10.92 -3.82 14.29
N VAL A 140 10.92 -4.15 15.57
CA VAL A 140 11.72 -5.28 16.07
C VAL A 140 11.11 -6.55 15.50
N VAL A 141 11.90 -7.28 14.69
CA VAL A 141 11.52 -8.57 14.13
C VAL A 141 11.89 -9.68 15.11
N GLY A 142 13.04 -9.53 15.78
CA GLY A 142 13.49 -10.44 16.84
C GLY A 142 14.14 -11.74 16.33
N GLU A 143 14.07 -11.98 15.02
CA GLU A 143 14.73 -13.07 14.31
C GLU A 143 15.43 -12.51 13.06
N ASP A 144 16.44 -13.24 12.59
CA ASP A 144 17.15 -12.89 11.35
C ASP A 144 16.17 -12.94 10.18
N PHE A 145 16.23 -11.93 9.32
CA PHE A 145 15.36 -11.80 8.16
C PHE A 145 16.15 -11.28 6.97
N SER A 146 15.60 -11.40 5.77
CA SER A 146 16.15 -10.77 4.57
C SER A 146 15.12 -9.88 3.92
N LEU A 147 15.57 -8.84 3.22
CA LEU A 147 14.69 -8.02 2.40
C LEU A 147 14.50 -8.71 1.05
N ASP A 148 13.26 -8.88 0.62
CA ASP A 148 12.98 -9.24 -0.76
C ASP A 148 13.04 -7.97 -1.59
N THR A 149 14.14 -7.85 -2.29
CA THR A 149 14.44 -6.68 -3.12
C THR A 149 14.01 -6.88 -4.58
N VAL A 150 13.47 -8.04 -4.96
CA VAL A 150 13.01 -8.30 -6.33
C VAL A 150 11.55 -7.88 -6.51
N HIS A 151 10.71 -8.08 -5.49
CA HIS A 151 9.27 -7.81 -5.54
C HIS A 151 8.86 -6.51 -4.81
N VAL A 152 9.66 -5.45 -4.95
CA VAL A 152 9.41 -4.15 -4.29
C VAL A 152 8.84 -3.11 -5.24
N SER A 153 7.87 -2.34 -4.75
CA SER A 153 7.31 -1.18 -5.42
C SER A 153 7.56 0.11 -4.61
N ALA A 154 7.22 1.28 -5.18
CA ALA A 154 7.52 2.60 -4.63
C ALA A 154 7.24 2.74 -3.13
N GLY A 155 6.14 2.20 -2.61
CA GLY A 155 5.71 2.34 -1.21
C GLY A 155 5.73 1.06 -0.39
N GLU A 156 6.41 0.02 -0.87
CA GLU A 156 6.36 -1.32 -0.29
C GLU A 156 7.71 -1.80 0.23
N VAL A 157 7.63 -2.56 1.33
CA VAL A 157 8.74 -3.32 1.85
C VAL A 157 8.38 -4.78 1.89
N SER A 158 9.23 -5.63 1.32
CA SER A 158 9.04 -7.07 1.35
C SER A 158 10.18 -7.67 2.16
N MET A 159 9.85 -8.59 3.06
CA MET A 159 10.83 -9.27 3.90
C MET A 159 10.48 -10.75 4.04
N GLU A 160 11.49 -11.57 4.24
CA GLU A 160 11.34 -13.00 4.51
C GLU A 160 11.86 -13.32 5.91
N VAL A 161 11.06 -14.03 6.70
CA VAL A 161 11.46 -14.63 7.99
C VAL A 161 11.22 -16.12 7.88
N GLU A 162 12.26 -16.93 8.01
CA GLU A 162 12.21 -18.40 7.95
C GLU A 162 11.40 -18.98 6.76
N GLY A 163 11.51 -18.41 5.56
CA GLY A 163 10.77 -18.88 4.37
C GLY A 163 9.30 -18.44 4.31
N GLN A 164 8.85 -17.58 5.22
CA GLN A 164 7.58 -16.87 5.14
C GLN A 164 7.84 -15.43 4.67
N GLU A 165 7.20 -15.04 3.57
CA GLU A 165 7.32 -13.69 3.02
C GLU A 165 6.21 -12.78 3.58
N TYR A 166 6.55 -11.52 3.81
CA TYR A 166 5.69 -10.47 4.33
C TYR A 166 5.87 -9.21 3.49
N ALA A 167 4.80 -8.71 2.88
CA ALA A 167 4.81 -7.42 2.20
C ALA A 167 4.08 -6.38 3.04
N LEU A 168 4.79 -5.30 3.32
CA LEU A 168 4.42 -4.20 4.18
C LEU A 168 4.27 -2.92 3.37
N LYS A 169 3.34 -2.05 3.78
CA LYS A 169 3.13 -0.71 3.22
C LYS A 169 3.28 0.33 4.31
N LEU A 170 3.79 1.50 3.96
CA LEU A 170 3.68 2.67 4.82
C LEU A 170 2.33 3.35 4.58
N ARG A 171 1.44 3.31 5.58
CA ARG A 171 0.13 3.96 5.56
C ARG A 171 0.01 4.92 6.73
N ASN A 172 -0.18 6.21 6.44
CA ASN A 172 -0.35 7.26 7.45
C ASN A 172 0.74 7.24 8.55
N GLY A 173 1.99 7.02 8.16
CA GLY A 173 3.14 6.96 9.07
C GLY A 173 3.25 5.67 9.89
N LYS A 174 2.49 4.63 9.56
CA LYS A 174 2.56 3.30 10.19
C LYS A 174 2.84 2.22 9.16
N LEU A 175 3.53 1.17 9.58
CA LEU A 175 3.67 -0.02 8.76
C LEU A 175 2.40 -0.87 8.90
N VAL A 176 1.87 -1.27 7.76
CA VAL A 176 0.76 -2.21 7.68
C VAL A 176 1.18 -3.43 6.88
N LEU A 177 0.77 -4.61 7.32
CA LEU A 177 0.95 -5.85 6.60
C LEU A 177 -0.27 -6.02 5.70
N TRP A 178 -0.06 -6.07 4.39
CA TRP A 178 -1.15 -6.19 3.43
C TRP A 178 -1.17 -7.54 2.72
N TYR A 179 -0.06 -8.28 2.78
CA TYR A 179 0.13 -9.50 2.04
C TYR A 179 1.19 -10.41 2.68
N THR A 180 0.98 -11.72 2.61
CA THR A 180 1.95 -12.75 2.99
C THR A 180 2.15 -13.75 1.85
N ALA A 181 3.33 -14.37 1.73
CA ALA A 181 3.63 -15.40 0.72
C ALA A 181 4.71 -16.42 1.18
N GLY A 182 5.30 -17.21 0.28
CA GLY A 182 6.19 -18.31 0.67
C GLY A 182 5.39 -19.55 1.09
N ARG A 183 5.05 -19.68 2.39
CA ARG A 183 4.30 -20.85 2.90
C ARG A 183 2.81 -20.79 2.51
N LYS A 184 2.19 -19.60 2.63
CA LYS A 184 0.80 -19.33 2.28
C LYS A 184 0.60 -17.91 1.77
N ILE A 185 -0.31 -17.78 0.81
CA ILE A 185 -0.68 -16.49 0.24
C ILE A 185 -1.97 -15.99 0.90
N VAL A 186 -1.87 -14.87 1.62
CA VAL A 186 -3.02 -14.25 2.33
C VAL A 186 -2.99 -12.75 2.11
N TYR A 187 -4.13 -12.19 1.72
CA TYR A 187 -4.36 -10.75 1.69
C TYR A 187 -4.91 -10.28 3.02
N ILE A 188 -4.44 -9.13 3.48
CA ILE A 188 -4.76 -8.56 4.79
C ILE A 188 -5.24 -7.13 4.59
N GLN A 189 -6.48 -6.87 5.02
CA GLN A 189 -7.11 -5.56 5.08
C GLN A 189 -7.25 -5.13 6.56
N PRO A 190 -7.65 -3.90 6.88
CA PRO A 190 -7.80 -3.47 8.27
C PRO A 190 -8.70 -4.38 9.11
N HIS A 191 -9.80 -4.86 8.52
CA HIS A 191 -10.75 -5.75 9.19
C HIS A 191 -11.15 -6.96 8.34
N ALA A 192 -10.23 -7.47 7.50
CA ALA A 192 -10.48 -8.69 6.75
C ALA A 192 -9.21 -9.44 6.36
N ILE A 193 -9.32 -10.76 6.25
CA ILE A 193 -8.29 -11.60 5.61
C ILE A 193 -8.90 -12.41 4.47
N GLY A 194 -8.15 -12.58 3.37
CA GLY A 194 -8.57 -13.32 2.19
C GLY A 194 -7.54 -14.36 1.79
N ASN A 195 -7.97 -15.60 1.53
CA ASN A 195 -7.08 -16.67 1.09
C ASN A 195 -6.93 -16.67 -0.44
N MET A 196 -5.70 -16.64 -0.93
CA MET A 196 -5.39 -16.64 -2.37
C MET A 196 -5.46 -18.02 -3.02
N GLU A 197 -5.46 -19.14 -2.29
CA GLU A 197 -5.50 -20.47 -2.93
C GLU A 197 -6.80 -20.74 -3.73
N GLU A 198 -7.82 -19.89 -3.59
CA GLU A 198 -9.12 -19.99 -4.29
C GLU A 198 -9.28 -18.96 -5.44
N VAL A 199 -8.19 -18.50 -6.07
CA VAL A 199 -8.13 -17.47 -7.14
C VAL A 199 -9.32 -17.51 -8.12
N ILE A 200 -10.29 -16.65 -7.87
CA ILE A 200 -11.08 -15.94 -8.86
C ILE A 200 -10.80 -14.46 -8.56
N SER A 201 -10.58 -13.63 -9.58
CA SER A 201 -10.37 -12.16 -9.45
C SER A 201 -11.11 -11.61 -8.24
N MET A 202 -10.37 -11.13 -7.22
CA MET A 202 -10.79 -11.13 -5.82
C MET A 202 -12.20 -10.58 -5.61
N ARG A 203 -13.15 -11.49 -5.52
CA ARG A 203 -14.52 -11.16 -5.17
C ARG A 203 -14.59 -10.97 -3.67
N ASN A 204 -15.43 -10.03 -3.23
CA ASN A 204 -15.64 -9.75 -1.81
C ASN A 204 -16.13 -10.98 -0.99
N ASP A 205 -16.57 -12.04 -1.65
CA ASP A 205 -16.95 -13.31 -1.03
C ASP A 205 -15.73 -14.12 -0.53
N SER A 206 -14.53 -13.86 -1.03
CA SER A 206 -13.28 -14.53 -0.58
C SER A 206 -12.71 -13.99 0.74
N TYR A 207 -13.23 -12.87 1.26
CA TYR A 207 -12.74 -12.23 2.47
C TYR A 207 -13.57 -12.60 3.70
N VAL A 208 -12.91 -12.91 4.81
CA VAL A 208 -13.55 -13.04 6.12
C VAL A 208 -13.36 -11.74 6.90
N TYR A 209 -14.47 -11.11 7.29
CA TYR A 209 -14.48 -9.83 8.00
C TYR A 209 -14.46 -10.00 9.51
N GLY A 210 -13.60 -9.24 10.17
CA GLY A 210 -13.46 -9.22 11.62
C GLY A 210 -12.23 -8.46 12.08
N ALA A 211 -12.16 -8.14 13.37
CA ALA A 211 -10.95 -7.58 13.96
C ALA A 211 -9.86 -8.67 14.04
N HIS A 212 -8.62 -8.33 13.68
CA HIS A 212 -7.48 -9.25 13.76
C HIS A 212 -6.17 -8.49 13.98
N PRO A 213 -5.11 -9.12 14.50
CA PRO A 213 -3.87 -8.43 14.87
C PRO A 213 -2.92 -8.18 13.69
N PHE A 214 -3.20 -8.74 12.51
CA PHE A 214 -2.22 -8.83 11.42
C PHE A 214 -1.96 -7.52 10.68
N TYR A 215 -2.96 -6.63 10.52
CA TYR A 215 -2.81 -5.45 9.67
C TYR A 215 -1.84 -4.42 10.26
N ASN A 216 -1.96 -4.06 11.55
CA ASN A 216 -1.02 -3.13 12.18
C ASN A 216 0.27 -3.85 12.62
N VAL A 217 1.37 -3.62 11.92
CA VAL A 217 2.65 -4.31 12.10
C VAL A 217 3.25 -4.08 13.49
N GLU A 218 2.89 -2.98 14.15
CA GLU A 218 3.28 -2.75 15.54
C GLU A 218 2.86 -3.92 16.45
N ALA A 219 1.68 -4.50 16.22
CA ALA A 219 1.12 -5.61 16.99
C ALA A 219 1.57 -7.00 16.51
N VAL A 220 2.23 -7.11 15.35
CA VAL A 220 2.60 -8.40 14.74
C VAL A 220 3.83 -8.98 15.43
N ASP A 221 3.73 -10.21 15.92
CA ASP A 221 4.90 -11.00 16.33
C ASP A 221 5.26 -11.93 15.17
N PHE A 222 6.40 -11.69 14.51
CA PHE A 222 6.81 -12.46 13.33
C PHE A 222 7.27 -13.87 13.70
N ALA A 223 7.91 -14.05 14.87
CA ALA A 223 8.35 -15.36 15.36
C ALA A 223 7.17 -16.26 15.76
N ALA A 224 6.04 -15.65 16.15
CA ALA A 224 4.81 -16.34 16.51
C ALA A 224 3.70 -16.19 15.45
N PHE A 225 4.05 -15.81 14.22
CA PHE A 225 3.08 -15.61 13.16
C PHE A 225 2.41 -16.95 12.79
N PRO A 226 1.09 -16.99 12.57
CA PRO A 226 0.40 -18.24 12.22
C PRO A 226 0.98 -18.92 10.98
N GLU A 227 1.13 -20.24 11.02
CA GLU A 227 1.68 -21.01 9.89
C GLU A 227 0.60 -21.37 8.86
N THR A 228 -0.67 -21.36 9.27
CA THR A 228 -1.79 -21.74 8.41
C THR A 228 -2.88 -20.68 8.37
N TYR A 229 -3.60 -20.61 7.24
CA TYR A 229 -4.78 -19.75 7.11
C TYR A 229 -5.86 -20.07 8.16
N ALA A 230 -6.01 -21.35 8.56
CA ALA A 230 -6.96 -21.74 9.60
C ALA A 230 -6.60 -21.15 10.97
N GLU A 231 -5.32 -21.05 11.30
CA GLU A 231 -4.85 -20.40 12.53
C GLU A 231 -5.01 -18.87 12.48
N MET A 232 -4.78 -18.25 11.31
CA MET A 232 -5.10 -16.84 11.11
C MET A 232 -6.59 -16.57 11.29
N LEU A 233 -7.43 -17.38 10.63
CA LEU A 233 -8.89 -17.30 10.70
C LEU A 233 -9.41 -17.47 12.12
N ALA A 234 -8.80 -18.36 12.92
CA ALA A 234 -9.14 -18.53 14.33
C ALA A 234 -8.89 -17.29 15.21
N GLN A 235 -8.08 -16.34 14.72
CA GLN A 235 -7.80 -15.06 15.40
C GLN A 235 -8.64 -13.89 14.86
N VAL A 236 -9.54 -14.13 13.90
CA VAL A 236 -10.47 -13.12 13.39
C VAL A 236 -11.70 -13.07 14.30
N ASP A 237 -11.92 -11.92 14.94
CA ASP A 237 -13.14 -11.65 15.71
C ASP A 237 -14.22 -11.00 14.83
N SER A 238 -15.15 -11.83 14.37
CA SER A 238 -16.31 -11.42 13.56
C SER A 238 -17.56 -11.10 14.38
N THR A 239 -17.48 -11.04 15.72
CA THR A 239 -18.66 -10.95 16.61
C THR A 239 -19.59 -9.80 16.27
N ASN A 240 -19.03 -8.62 16.00
CA ASN A 240 -19.78 -7.41 15.67
C ASN A 240 -19.79 -7.11 14.16
N TRP A 241 -19.46 -8.09 13.33
CA TRP A 241 -19.46 -7.93 11.88
C TRP A 241 -20.65 -8.64 11.25
N ALA A 242 -21.16 -8.04 10.19
CA ALA A 242 -22.21 -8.60 9.36
C ALA A 242 -21.96 -8.23 7.90
N VAL A 243 -22.70 -8.87 7.00
CA VAL A 243 -22.77 -8.47 5.59
C VAL A 243 -24.20 -8.23 5.16
N VAL A 244 -24.41 -7.30 4.24
CA VAL A 244 -25.73 -7.07 3.63
C VAL A 244 -26.19 -8.34 2.91
N ASN A 245 -27.43 -8.75 3.14
CA ASN A 245 -28.05 -9.95 2.58
C ASN A 245 -29.53 -9.73 2.27
N ASN A 246 -29.82 -9.31 1.03
CA ASN A 246 -31.16 -9.30 0.48
C ASN A 246 -31.48 -10.67 -0.15
N PRO A 247 -32.70 -11.22 0.08
CA PRO A 247 -33.14 -12.46 -0.56
C PRO A 247 -33.12 -12.44 -2.09
N ASN A 248 -33.28 -11.25 -2.67
CA ASN A 248 -33.06 -11.01 -4.08
C ASN A 248 -31.74 -10.23 -4.24
N PRO A 249 -30.67 -10.81 -4.81
CA PRO A 249 -29.37 -10.16 -4.91
C PRO A 249 -29.36 -8.94 -5.85
N THR A 250 -30.40 -8.75 -6.67
CA THR A 250 -30.55 -7.51 -7.47
C THR A 250 -31.09 -6.34 -6.65
N ASP A 251 -31.64 -6.60 -5.47
CA ASP A 251 -32.08 -5.56 -4.53
C ASP A 251 -30.90 -5.04 -3.71
N ARG A 252 -31.12 -3.90 -3.06
CA ARG A 252 -30.10 -3.22 -2.24
C ARG A 252 -30.69 -2.79 -0.92
N LEU A 253 -29.89 -2.85 0.14
CA LEU A 253 -30.32 -2.45 1.48
C LEU A 253 -30.05 -0.97 1.73
N HIS A 254 -31.07 -0.25 2.18
CA HIS A 254 -30.94 1.15 2.56
C HIS A 254 -30.16 1.31 3.86
N LEU A 255 -29.13 2.16 3.87
CA LEU A 255 -28.59 2.78 5.08
C LEU A 255 -29.38 4.07 5.35
N ARG A 256 -29.81 4.28 6.58
CA ARG A 256 -30.72 5.36 6.95
C ARG A 256 -30.18 6.21 8.09
N THR A 257 -30.56 7.50 8.13
CA THR A 257 -30.14 8.38 9.23
C THR A 257 -30.75 8.01 10.58
N GLU A 258 -31.92 7.35 10.58
CA GLU A 258 -32.69 6.98 11.78
C GLU A 258 -33.28 5.57 11.59
N PRO A 259 -33.66 4.86 12.67
CA PRO A 259 -34.32 3.55 12.60
C PRO A 259 -35.80 3.68 12.16
N ASP A 260 -36.04 4.35 11.03
CA ASP A 260 -37.35 4.55 10.42
C ASP A 260 -37.25 4.40 8.89
N ARG A 261 -38.16 3.63 8.28
CA ARG A 261 -38.27 3.43 6.84
C ARG A 261 -38.51 4.73 6.07
N LYS A 262 -38.99 5.77 6.73
CA LYS A 262 -39.26 7.09 6.13
C LYS A 262 -38.11 8.08 6.27
N SER A 263 -37.07 7.76 7.04
CA SER A 263 -35.95 8.68 7.21
C SER A 263 -35.09 8.76 5.94
N VAL A 264 -34.23 9.77 5.90
CA VAL A 264 -33.30 10.00 4.78
C VAL A 264 -32.42 8.77 4.59
N SER A 265 -32.27 8.37 3.33
CA SER A 265 -31.38 7.29 2.90
C SER A 265 -29.99 7.87 2.64
N LEU A 266 -28.96 7.30 3.25
CA LEU A 266 -27.55 7.65 3.02
C LEU A 266 -26.93 6.87 1.85
N GLY A 267 -27.66 5.88 1.34
CA GLY A 267 -27.29 5.08 0.17
C GLY A 267 -28.03 3.76 0.17
N LYS A 268 -27.84 2.97 -0.88
CA LYS A 268 -28.29 1.58 -0.94
C LYS A 268 -27.11 0.66 -1.25
N PHE A 269 -26.97 -0.41 -0.48
CA PHE A 269 -25.80 -1.27 -0.50
C PHE A 269 -26.11 -2.66 -1.06
N TYR A 270 -25.17 -3.19 -1.82
CA TYR A 270 -25.27 -4.50 -2.46
C TYR A 270 -25.09 -5.63 -1.43
N ASN A 271 -25.50 -6.84 -1.79
CA ASN A 271 -25.16 -8.00 -0.98
C ASN A 271 -23.64 -8.14 -0.86
N ARG A 272 -23.21 -8.63 0.31
CA ARG A 272 -21.80 -8.80 0.72
C ARG A 272 -21.08 -7.51 1.14
N THR A 273 -21.72 -6.34 1.11
CA THR A 273 -21.15 -5.14 1.75
C THR A 273 -20.90 -5.40 3.24
N PRO A 274 -19.66 -5.30 3.72
CA PRO A 274 -19.33 -5.51 5.12
C PRO A 274 -19.81 -4.34 5.96
N VAL A 275 -20.35 -4.64 7.14
CA VAL A 275 -20.82 -3.65 8.11
C VAL A 275 -20.36 -4.04 9.51
N TYR A 276 -19.83 -3.08 10.25
CA TYR A 276 -19.65 -3.21 11.70
C TYR A 276 -20.96 -2.83 12.40
N VAL A 277 -21.39 -3.60 13.39
CA VAL A 277 -22.66 -3.42 14.11
C VAL A 277 -22.37 -3.11 15.57
N ASP A 278 -22.69 -1.90 16.01
CA ASP A 278 -22.47 -1.42 17.38
C ASP A 278 -23.75 -1.39 18.23
N GLU A 279 -24.93 -1.30 17.62
CA GLU A 279 -26.22 -1.32 18.33
C GLU A 279 -27.29 -2.11 17.56
N ILE A 280 -28.11 -2.89 18.27
CA ILE A 280 -29.38 -3.42 17.74
C ILE A 280 -30.54 -2.83 18.55
N ARG A 281 -31.46 -2.15 17.86
CA ARG A 281 -32.66 -1.53 18.42
C ARG A 281 -33.91 -2.04 17.70
N GLY A 282 -34.55 -3.06 18.27
CA GLY A 282 -35.74 -3.67 17.69
C GLY A 282 -35.42 -4.34 16.35
N GLU A 283 -36.03 -3.86 15.26
CA GLU A 283 -35.80 -4.39 13.90
C GLU A 283 -34.60 -3.74 13.18
N TRP A 284 -33.88 -2.84 13.84
CA TRP A 284 -32.82 -2.03 13.24
C TRP A 284 -31.47 -2.29 13.89
N ALA A 285 -30.43 -2.32 13.08
CA ALA A 285 -29.03 -2.30 13.49
C ALA A 285 -28.46 -0.91 13.17
N HIS A 286 -27.79 -0.28 14.13
CA HIS A 286 -26.86 0.80 13.82
C HIS A 286 -25.56 0.14 13.33
N VAL A 287 -25.06 0.66 12.22
CA VAL A 287 -23.94 0.07 11.50
C VAL A 287 -22.97 1.14 11.02
N THR A 288 -21.71 0.76 10.84
CA THR A 288 -20.67 1.55 10.16
C THR A 288 -20.12 0.77 8.97
N ILE A 289 -20.01 1.44 7.84
CA ILE A 289 -19.39 0.94 6.60
C ILE A 289 -18.08 1.67 6.39
N GLY A 290 -17.02 0.90 6.12
CA GLY A 290 -15.67 1.42 6.06
C GLY A 290 -15.30 2.15 7.36
N ARG A 291 -14.63 3.30 7.25
CA ARG A 291 -14.16 4.06 8.42
C ARG A 291 -15.22 4.90 9.12
N ASP A 292 -16.15 5.52 8.39
CA ASP A 292 -16.93 6.65 8.91
C ASP A 292 -18.37 6.77 8.39
N LEU A 293 -18.83 5.84 7.53
CA LEU A 293 -20.20 5.89 7.01
C LEU A 293 -21.16 5.12 7.93
N SER A 294 -21.76 5.83 8.88
CA SER A 294 -22.66 5.23 9.87
C SER A 294 -24.14 5.55 9.66
N GLY A 295 -25.02 4.64 10.08
CA GLY A 295 -26.47 4.81 10.05
C GLY A 295 -27.21 3.53 10.44
N TRP A 296 -28.49 3.45 10.08
CA TRP A 296 -29.39 2.37 10.46
C TRP A 296 -29.79 1.50 9.27
N MET A 297 -29.67 0.19 9.44
CA MET A 297 -30.14 -0.82 8.50
C MET A 297 -31.15 -1.75 9.17
N MET A 298 -32.05 -2.36 8.40
CA MET A 298 -32.92 -3.40 8.97
C MET A 298 -32.11 -4.67 9.21
N THR A 299 -32.12 -5.16 10.46
CA THR A 299 -31.33 -6.31 10.90
C THR A 299 -31.68 -7.58 10.11
N LYS A 300 -32.92 -7.76 9.67
CA LYS A 300 -33.35 -8.94 8.89
C LYS A 300 -32.71 -9.07 7.50
N TYR A 301 -32.03 -8.03 7.02
CA TYR A 301 -31.28 -8.02 5.76
C TYR A 301 -29.77 -7.99 6.00
N LEU A 302 -29.33 -8.40 7.20
CA LEU A 302 -27.93 -8.59 7.55
C LEU A 302 -27.71 -10.06 7.88
N ALA A 303 -26.60 -10.63 7.40
CA ALA A 303 -26.13 -11.96 7.77
C ALA A 303 -24.98 -11.82 8.76
N PHE A 304 -24.98 -12.64 9.81
CA PHE A 304 -24.00 -12.62 10.91
C PHE A 304 -23.31 -13.98 11.03
N GLY A 305 -22.09 -14.00 11.58
CA GLY A 305 -21.33 -15.22 11.84
C GLY A 305 -21.23 -16.12 10.59
N ALA A 306 -21.41 -17.42 10.76
CA ALA A 306 -21.30 -18.39 9.66
C ALA A 306 -22.33 -18.22 8.54
N ASP A 307 -23.35 -17.37 8.70
CA ASP A 307 -24.26 -17.04 7.59
C ASP A 307 -23.67 -16.00 6.66
N MET A 308 -22.67 -15.22 7.09
CA MET A 308 -21.95 -14.28 6.22
C MET A 308 -21.35 -15.02 5.02
N ASP A 309 -20.70 -16.15 5.25
CA ASP A 309 -20.00 -16.97 4.24
C ASP A 309 -20.92 -17.57 3.17
N LYS A 310 -22.24 -17.54 3.41
CA LYS A 310 -23.25 -18.06 2.47
C LYS A 310 -23.78 -16.96 1.54
N VAL A 311 -23.39 -15.71 1.74
CA VAL A 311 -23.88 -14.56 0.97
C VAL A 311 -23.01 -14.37 -0.26
N GLU A 312 -23.58 -14.65 -1.43
CA GLU A 312 -22.93 -14.34 -2.71
C GLU A 312 -22.75 -12.83 -2.88
N CYS A 313 -21.57 -12.42 -3.35
CA CYS A 313 -21.27 -11.03 -3.65
C CYS A 313 -22.11 -10.53 -4.83
N ALA A 314 -22.78 -9.39 -4.66
CA ALA A 314 -23.57 -8.75 -5.72
C ALA A 314 -22.94 -7.43 -6.21
N PHE A 315 -21.64 -7.24 -5.96
CA PHE A 315 -20.95 -6.04 -6.43
C PHE A 315 -20.85 -6.08 -7.96
N PRO A 316 -21.25 -4.99 -8.65
CA PRO A 316 -21.08 -4.91 -10.09
C PRO A 316 -19.59 -4.87 -10.46
N GLN A 317 -19.27 -5.46 -11.61
CA GLN A 317 -17.94 -5.42 -12.23
C GLN A 317 -18.02 -4.43 -13.38
N LEU A 318 -17.34 -3.30 -13.24
CA LEU A 318 -17.43 -2.17 -14.15
C LEU A 318 -16.05 -1.56 -14.33
N SER A 319 -15.78 -1.07 -15.52
CA SER A 319 -14.51 -0.43 -15.84
C SER A 319 -14.69 1.08 -15.94
N LEU A 320 -13.66 1.84 -15.60
CA LEU A 320 -13.63 3.28 -15.88
C LEU A 320 -13.58 3.53 -17.39
N ILE A 321 -14.34 4.49 -17.88
CA ILE A 321 -14.24 4.92 -19.28
C ILE A 321 -12.92 5.69 -19.46
N GLU A 322 -12.15 5.33 -20.49
CA GLU A 322 -10.80 5.87 -20.81
C GLU A 322 -10.69 7.40 -20.67
N LYS A 323 -11.71 8.15 -21.09
CA LYS A 323 -11.69 9.63 -21.03
C LYS A 323 -11.63 10.23 -19.61
N TYR A 324 -11.85 9.41 -18.57
CA TYR A 324 -11.76 9.81 -17.16
C TYR A 324 -10.53 9.26 -16.46
N GLN A 325 -9.66 8.56 -17.20
CA GLN A 325 -8.36 8.12 -16.70
C GLN A 325 -7.39 9.31 -16.69
N GLU A 326 -6.57 9.38 -15.65
CA GLU A 326 -5.52 10.37 -15.42
C GLU A 326 -4.18 9.62 -15.29
N ASN A 327 -3.06 10.28 -15.58
CA ASN A 327 -1.72 9.71 -15.40
C ASN A 327 -1.55 8.26 -15.91
N VAL A 328 -2.08 7.96 -17.10
CA VAL A 328 -2.09 6.61 -17.67
C VAL A 328 -0.65 6.16 -17.95
N ALA A 329 -0.19 5.16 -17.21
CA ALA A 329 1.06 4.45 -17.48
C ALA A 329 0.81 3.28 -18.44
N ASP A 330 -0.24 2.48 -18.20
CA ASP A 330 -0.71 1.41 -19.08
C ASP A 330 -2.21 1.07 -18.84
N GLU A 331 -2.72 -0.01 -19.44
CA GLU A 331 -4.13 -0.45 -19.33
C GLU A 331 -4.58 -0.82 -17.91
N LEU A 332 -3.65 -1.14 -17.00
CA LEU A 332 -3.91 -1.55 -15.62
C LEU A 332 -3.38 -0.55 -14.58
N ALA A 333 -2.59 0.44 -15.01
CA ALA A 333 -2.01 1.46 -14.15
C ALA A 333 -2.38 2.87 -14.64
N TYR A 334 -3.42 3.43 -14.03
CA TYR A 334 -3.86 4.80 -14.21
C TYR A 334 -4.44 5.37 -12.93
N ASP A 335 -4.52 6.69 -12.83
CA ASP A 335 -5.21 7.39 -11.77
C ASP A 335 -6.62 7.81 -12.20
N TYR A 336 -7.48 8.13 -11.25
CA TYR A 336 -8.81 8.66 -11.53
C TYR A 336 -9.35 9.47 -10.35
N TYR A 337 -10.26 10.39 -10.64
CA TYR A 337 -10.87 11.21 -9.60
C TYR A 337 -12.07 10.52 -8.96
N VAL A 338 -12.10 10.55 -7.64
CA VAL A 338 -13.24 10.20 -6.81
C VAL A 338 -13.68 11.42 -6.00
N PHE A 339 -14.93 11.43 -5.54
CA PHE A 339 -15.51 12.54 -4.81
C PHE A 339 -15.67 12.19 -3.33
N ASP A 340 -15.44 13.17 -2.45
CA ASP A 340 -15.61 13.02 -1.00
C ASP A 340 -17.09 13.03 -0.57
N ALA A 341 -17.99 13.48 -1.45
CA ALA A 341 -19.44 13.46 -1.25
C ALA A 341 -20.14 13.19 -2.61
N PRO A 342 -21.38 12.67 -2.62
CA PRO A 342 -22.08 12.29 -3.86
C PRO A 342 -22.66 13.51 -4.60
N ASN A 343 -21.81 14.47 -4.95
CA ASN A 343 -22.17 15.62 -5.76
C ASN A 343 -20.97 16.13 -6.57
N MET A 344 -21.24 16.65 -7.77
CA MET A 344 -20.19 17.08 -8.71
C MET A 344 -19.38 18.31 -8.25
N SER A 345 -19.80 18.98 -7.19
CA SER A 345 -19.10 20.14 -6.60
C SER A 345 -18.27 19.77 -5.36
N ALA A 346 -18.28 18.51 -4.94
CA ALA A 346 -17.48 18.04 -3.82
C ALA A 346 -15.98 18.09 -4.15
N THR A 347 -15.17 18.10 -3.10
CA THR A 347 -13.73 17.89 -3.21
C THR A 347 -13.45 16.57 -3.93
N LYS A 348 -12.48 16.61 -4.83
CA LYS A 348 -12.01 15.43 -5.54
C LYS A 348 -10.71 14.96 -4.91
N THR A 349 -10.57 13.65 -4.80
CA THR A 349 -9.34 12.96 -4.44
C THR A 349 -8.89 12.14 -5.64
N LEU A 350 -7.60 12.17 -5.93
CA LEU A 350 -7.00 11.34 -6.99
C LEU A 350 -6.68 9.97 -6.38
N TRP A 351 -7.25 8.91 -6.94
CA TRP A 351 -7.02 7.51 -6.55
C TRP A 351 -6.27 6.79 -7.67
N ASN A 352 -5.48 5.78 -7.31
CA ASN A 352 -4.77 4.94 -8.26
C ASN A 352 -5.58 3.66 -8.52
N TRP A 353 -5.79 3.31 -9.80
CA TRP A 353 -6.52 2.11 -10.22
C TRP A 353 -5.81 0.80 -9.87
N GLY A 354 -4.48 0.84 -9.73
CA GLY A 354 -3.71 -0.32 -9.27
C GLY A 354 -4.00 -0.71 -7.82
N GLU A 355 -4.70 0.13 -7.05
CA GLU A 355 -5.20 -0.24 -5.71
C GLU A 355 -6.63 -0.78 -5.81
N GLU A 356 -6.85 -1.98 -5.26
CA GLU A 356 -8.16 -2.64 -5.27
C GLU A 356 -9.23 -1.77 -4.59
N CYS A 357 -10.39 -1.64 -5.25
CA CYS A 357 -11.57 -1.03 -4.65
C CYS A 357 -12.84 -1.79 -5.03
N TYR A 358 -13.86 -1.69 -4.19
CA TYR A 358 -15.12 -2.39 -4.34
C TYR A 358 -16.27 -1.42 -4.53
N LEU A 359 -17.15 -1.69 -5.51
CA LEU A 359 -18.39 -0.95 -5.68
C LEU A 359 -19.47 -1.52 -4.75
N ILE A 360 -19.60 -0.89 -3.58
CA ILE A 360 -20.39 -1.40 -2.46
C ILE A 360 -21.83 -0.86 -2.41
N GLY A 361 -22.15 0.20 -3.17
CA GLY A 361 -23.49 0.78 -3.15
C GLY A 361 -23.75 1.86 -4.18
N VAL A 362 -24.91 2.50 -4.06
CA VAL A 362 -25.34 3.64 -4.87
C VAL A 362 -26.00 4.72 -4.02
N ILE A 363 -25.87 5.96 -4.47
CA ILE A 363 -26.67 7.09 -4.01
C ILE A 363 -26.86 8.07 -5.19
N ASP A 364 -28.12 8.39 -5.49
CA ASP A 364 -28.50 9.24 -6.62
C ASP A 364 -27.80 8.81 -7.92
N ASP A 365 -27.00 9.69 -8.52
CA ASP A 365 -26.26 9.46 -9.77
C ASP A 365 -24.81 8.98 -9.54
N PHE A 366 -24.48 8.56 -8.31
CA PHE A 366 -23.15 8.09 -7.92
C PHE A 366 -23.16 6.62 -7.49
N TYR A 367 -22.09 5.92 -7.81
CA TYR A 367 -21.68 4.71 -7.12
C TYR A 367 -20.90 5.07 -5.85
N MET A 368 -21.03 4.21 -4.85
CA MET A 368 -20.22 4.24 -3.63
C MET A 368 -19.16 3.16 -3.77
N ILE A 369 -17.89 3.58 -3.69
CA ILE A 369 -16.73 2.70 -3.77
C ILE A 369 -15.96 2.71 -2.45
N MET A 370 -15.34 1.59 -2.11
CA MET A 370 -14.54 1.43 -0.91
C MET A 370 -13.18 0.84 -1.28
N ASP A 371 -12.09 1.51 -0.91
CA ASP A 371 -10.73 0.97 -1.11
C ASP A 371 -10.37 -0.08 -0.04
N THR A 372 -9.22 -0.73 -0.21
CA THR A 372 -8.67 -1.70 0.76
C THR A 372 -8.30 -1.09 2.10
N ASP A 373 -8.16 0.24 2.17
CA ASP A 373 -7.96 0.98 3.41
C ASP A 373 -9.30 1.39 4.05
N GLU A 374 -10.44 0.94 3.52
CA GLU A 374 -11.81 1.18 4.01
C GLU A 374 -12.30 2.64 3.90
N ASN A 375 -11.68 3.43 3.03
CA ASN A 375 -12.18 4.76 2.70
C ASN A 375 -13.36 4.63 1.74
N VAL A 376 -14.50 5.22 2.09
CA VAL A 376 -15.67 5.28 1.20
C VAL A 376 -15.63 6.58 0.40
N ARG A 377 -15.73 6.46 -0.92
CA ARG A 377 -15.78 7.60 -1.86
C ARG A 377 -16.86 7.38 -2.91
N TYR A 378 -17.08 8.41 -3.72
CA TYR A 378 -18.17 8.46 -4.69
C TYR A 378 -17.63 8.64 -6.10
N ILE A 379 -18.16 7.90 -7.06
CA ILE A 379 -17.83 8.03 -8.48
C ILE A 379 -19.11 8.14 -9.32
N PRO A 380 -19.21 9.08 -10.28
CA PRO A 380 -20.40 9.21 -11.11
C PRO A 380 -20.69 7.92 -11.89
N GLN A 381 -21.96 7.53 -11.95
CA GLN A 381 -22.34 6.29 -12.61
C GLN A 381 -22.07 6.30 -14.12
N ASP A 382 -22.15 7.48 -14.76
CA ASP A 382 -21.87 7.67 -16.19
C ASP A 382 -20.36 7.67 -16.53
N TRP A 383 -19.50 7.55 -15.52
CA TRP A 383 -18.05 7.38 -15.70
C TRP A 383 -17.65 5.92 -15.86
N LEU A 384 -18.53 5.00 -15.50
CA LEU A 384 -18.29 3.56 -15.56
C LEU A 384 -19.11 2.91 -16.67
N TRP A 385 -18.60 1.82 -17.23
CA TRP A 385 -19.28 1.00 -18.23
C TRP A 385 -19.11 -0.49 -17.94
N ALA A 386 -19.97 -1.32 -18.55
CA ALA A 386 -19.88 -2.76 -18.41
C ALA A 386 -18.56 -3.26 -19.01
N GLY A 387 -17.70 -3.82 -18.16
CA GLY A 387 -16.40 -4.36 -18.52
C GLY A 387 -16.02 -5.50 -17.58
N ASN A 388 -14.83 -6.05 -17.74
CA ASN A 388 -14.28 -7.09 -16.87
C ASN A 388 -13.45 -6.49 -15.72
N GLY A 389 -13.74 -5.23 -15.35
CA GLY A 389 -13.02 -4.46 -14.34
C GLY A 389 -13.54 -4.67 -12.94
#